data_AF-A0A143XR31-F1
#
_entry.id   AF-A0A143XR31-F1
#
_cell.length_a   1.000
_cell.length_b   1.000
_cell.length_c   1.000
_cell.angle_alpha   90.00
_cell.angle_beta   90.00
_cell.angle_gamma   90.00
#
_symmetry.space_group_name_H-M   'P 1'
#
loop_
_entity.id
_entity.type
_entity.pdbx_description
1 polymer ?
#
loop_
_entity_poly.entity_id
_entity_poly.type
_entity_poly.pdbx_seq_one_letter_code
_entity_poly.pdbx_strand_id
1 'polypeptide(L)'
;MKNNEVSASLTVGQRIRKERRLRGMTQAEFSHLLGISVSYLGAIERGERGISSSVMGLLHEQLGLSYDYLLDGTTLNDYSIQQYLRETPHYGIRHNLDVILGACSNQELENCYDMLHTYLIHSRRRKRRKGKNPSSEQ
;
A
#
# COMPACT_ATOMS: atom_id res chain seq x y z
N MET A 1 29.74 23.68 13.15
CA MET A 1 29.20 23.19 14.44
C MET A 1 28.22 22.07 14.12
N LYS A 2 28.43 20.88 14.69
CA LYS A 2 27.60 19.68 14.49
C LYS A 2 26.34 19.79 15.35
N ASN A 3 25.19 19.42 14.79
CA ASN A 3 23.98 18.88 15.44
C ASN A 3 23.27 18.12 14.31
N ASN A 4 23.63 16.88 13.98
CA ASN A 4 23.14 15.65 14.59
C ASN A 4 21.66 15.68 14.98
N GLU A 5 20.77 15.68 13.99
CA GLU A 5 19.50 14.98 14.13
C GLU A 5 19.63 13.65 13.40
N VAL A 6 19.92 12.60 14.18
CA VAL A 6 19.73 11.22 13.74
C VAL A 6 18.23 11.04 13.53
N SER A 7 17.74 11.38 12.35
CA SER A 7 16.51 10.77 11.82
C SER A 7 16.80 9.27 11.78
N ALA A 8 16.23 8.52 12.72
CA ALA A 8 16.39 7.09 12.80
C ALA A 8 15.82 6.47 11.51
N SER A 9 16.66 6.29 10.50
CA SER A 9 16.32 5.57 9.28
C SER A 9 15.83 4.20 9.71
N LEU A 10 14.54 3.92 9.49
CA LEU A 10 13.96 2.64 9.84
C LEU A 10 14.75 1.53 9.15
N THR A 11 14.94 0.39 9.83
CA THR A 11 15.47 -0.79 9.15
C THR A 11 14.40 -1.39 8.23
N VAL A 12 14.83 -2.24 7.30
CA VAL A 12 13.92 -3.03 6.44
C VAL A 12 12.87 -3.76 7.29
N GLY A 13 13.30 -4.41 8.37
CA GLY A 13 12.42 -5.11 9.30
C GLY A 13 11.38 -4.20 9.98
N GLN A 14 11.80 -2.99 10.38
CA GLN A 14 10.89 -2.01 10.97
C GLN A 14 9.86 -1.50 9.94
N ARG A 15 10.25 -1.31 8.68
CA ARG A 15 9.31 -0.97 7.60
C ARG A 15 8.30 -2.08 7.35
N ILE A 16 8.73 -3.33 7.27
CA ILE A 16 7.84 -4.49 7.12
C ILE A 16 6.83 -4.57 8.29
N ARG A 17 7.31 -4.36 9.52
CA ARG A 17 6.44 -4.31 10.71
C ARG A 17 5.43 -3.17 10.65
N LYS A 18 5.85 -2.00 10.16
CA LYS A 18 4.97 -0.84 9.96
C LYS A 18 3.87 -1.17 8.95
N GLU A 19 4.23 -1.70 7.78
CA GLU A 19 3.27 -2.07 6.73
C GLU A 19 2.24 -3.10 7.22
N ARG A 20 2.70 -4.12 7.94
CA ARG A 20 1.79 -5.10 8.54
C ARG A 20 0.78 -4.46 9.49
N ARG A 21 1.25 -3.55 10.36
CA ARG A 21 0.41 -2.87 11.34
C ARG A 21 -0.58 -1.90 10.69
N LEU A 22 -0.16 -1.17 9.66
CA LEU A 22 -1.04 -0.29 8.88
C LEU A 22 -2.20 -1.05 8.25
N ARG A 23 -1.96 -2.32 7.87
CA ARG A 23 -2.97 -3.22 7.31
C ARG A 23 -3.81 -3.94 8.37
N GLY A 24 -3.59 -3.67 9.66
CA GLY A 24 -4.33 -4.29 10.76
C GLY A 24 -4.06 -5.78 10.93
N MET A 25 -2.97 -6.32 10.36
CA MET A 25 -2.70 -7.75 10.35
C MET A 25 -1.85 -8.21 11.54
N THR A 26 -2.17 -9.38 12.07
CA THR A 26 -1.32 -10.14 12.99
C THR A 26 -0.09 -10.70 12.26
N GLN A 27 0.95 -11.08 13.01
CA GLN A 27 2.11 -11.75 12.40
C GLN A 27 1.72 -13.08 11.72
N ALA A 28 0.71 -13.78 12.24
CA ALA A 28 0.23 -15.03 11.66
C ALA A 28 -0.45 -14.82 10.29
N GLU A 29 -1.34 -13.83 10.19
CA GLU A 29 -2.00 -13.50 8.93
C GLU A 29 -0.99 -13.02 7.88
N PHE A 30 -0.06 -12.17 8.29
CA PHE A 30 0.93 -11.62 7.37
C PHE A 30 1.96 -12.66 6.92
N SER A 31 2.37 -13.57 7.81
CA SER A 31 3.25 -14.67 7.42
C SER A 31 2.56 -15.64 6.47
N HIS A 32 1.25 -15.89 6.67
CA HIS A 32 0.45 -16.70 5.77
C HIS A 32 0.35 -16.06 4.37
N LEU A 33 0.08 -14.75 4.30
CA LEU A 33 0.07 -14.00 3.03
C LEU A 33 1.39 -14.12 2.27
N LEU A 34 2.52 -14.06 2.98
CA LEU A 34 3.86 -14.14 2.40
C LEU A 34 4.37 -15.58 2.21
N GLY A 35 3.60 -16.60 2.59
CA GLY A 35 4.03 -17.99 2.49
C GLY A 35 5.28 -18.33 3.33
N ILE A 36 5.50 -17.63 4.45
CA ILE A 36 6.64 -17.83 5.35
C ILE A 36 6.20 -18.22 6.75
N SER A 37 7.13 -18.70 7.58
CA SER A 37 6.81 -19.00 8.98
C SER A 37 6.68 -17.73 9.82
N VAL A 38 5.78 -17.76 10.82
CA VAL A 38 5.59 -16.67 11.80
C VAL A 38 6.90 -16.31 12.49
N SER A 39 7.70 -17.34 12.85
CA SER A 39 9.01 -17.15 13.48
C SER A 39 9.99 -16.42 12.56
N TYR A 40 10.02 -16.78 11.27
CA TYR A 40 10.88 -16.09 10.30
C TYR A 40 10.46 -14.64 10.11
N LEU A 41 9.16 -14.36 9.97
CA LEU A 41 8.65 -12.99 9.91
C LEU A 41 9.03 -12.20 11.18
N GLY A 42 8.87 -12.80 12.37
CA GLY A 42 9.24 -12.17 13.63
C GLY A 42 10.73 -11.81 13.72
N ALA A 43 11.61 -12.70 13.25
CA ALA A 43 13.05 -12.46 13.19
C ALA A 43 13.40 -11.33 12.19
N ILE A 44 12.72 -11.27 11.03
CA ILE A 44 12.87 -10.18 10.08
C ILE A 44 12.46 -8.85 10.71
N GLU A 45 11.28 -8.77 11.34
CA GLU A 45 10.77 -7.53 11.93
C GLU A 45 11.65 -6.96 13.05
N ARG A 46 12.33 -7.82 13.80
CA ARG A 46 13.28 -7.42 14.84
C ARG A 46 14.67 -7.10 14.30
N GLY A 47 14.93 -7.34 13.02
CA GLY A 47 16.24 -7.15 12.39
C GLY A 47 17.26 -8.25 12.72
N GLU A 48 16.82 -9.36 13.32
CA GLU A 48 17.67 -10.51 13.66
C GLU A 48 18.02 -11.33 12.41
N ARG A 49 17.19 -11.25 11.36
CA ARG A 49 17.43 -11.94 10.10
C ARG A 49 17.12 -11.04 8.91
N GLY A 50 17.98 -11.13 7.90
CA GLY A 50 17.76 -10.46 6.62
C GLY A 50 16.54 -11.03 5.88
N ILE A 51 15.93 -10.17 5.06
CA ILE A 51 14.91 -10.57 4.11
C ILE A 51 15.56 -11.24 2.88
N SER A 52 14.95 -12.28 2.34
CA SER A 52 15.35 -12.85 1.05
C SER A 52 14.77 -12.04 -0.12
N SER A 53 15.39 -12.14 -1.30
CA SER A 53 14.83 -11.58 -2.54
C SER A 53 13.44 -12.12 -2.87
N SER A 54 13.17 -13.39 -2.57
CA SER A 54 11.86 -14.01 -2.77
C SER A 54 10.78 -13.35 -1.91
N VAL A 55 11.03 -13.11 -0.62
CA VAL A 55 10.07 -12.42 0.26
C VAL A 55 9.93 -10.95 -0.14
N MET A 56 11.01 -10.32 -0.62
CA MET A 56 10.96 -8.95 -1.15
C MET A 56 10.05 -8.85 -2.38
N GLY A 57 10.17 -9.79 -3.32
CA GLY A 57 9.29 -9.88 -4.49
C GLY A 57 7.83 -10.09 -4.10
N LEU A 58 7.55 -10.94 -3.11
CA LEU A 58 6.19 -11.13 -2.59
C LEU A 58 5.63 -9.86 -1.94
N LEU A 59 6.43 -9.11 -1.18
CA LEU A 59 6.01 -7.81 -0.64
C LEU A 59 5.68 -6.82 -1.76
N HIS A 60 6.47 -6.80 -2.83
CA HIS A 60 6.20 -5.97 -4.00
C HIS A 60 4.91 -6.38 -4.70
N GLU A 61 4.76 -7.65 -5.05
CA GLU A 61 3.62 -8.16 -5.83
C GLU A 61 2.30 -8.16 -5.05
N GLN A 62 2.33 -8.53 -3.76
CA GLN A 62 1.12 -8.69 -2.96
C GLN A 62 0.68 -7.39 -2.28
N LEU A 63 1.61 -6.48 -2.01
CA LEU A 63 1.36 -5.27 -1.22
C LEU A 63 1.63 -3.96 -1.96
N GLY A 64 2.19 -4.01 -3.18
CA GLY A 64 2.51 -2.83 -3.99
C GLY A 64 3.68 -2.01 -3.45
N LEU A 65 4.52 -2.59 -2.57
CA LEU A 65 5.64 -1.88 -1.97
C LEU A 65 6.79 -1.75 -2.97
N SER A 66 7.39 -0.56 -3.11
CA SER A 66 8.56 -0.38 -3.97
C SER A 66 9.82 -0.98 -3.34
N TYR A 67 10.74 -1.44 -4.18
CA TYR A 67 12.04 -1.93 -3.71
C TYR A 67 12.83 -0.85 -2.99
N ASP A 68 12.78 0.39 -3.48
CA ASP A 68 13.42 1.55 -2.86
C ASP A 68 12.88 1.75 -1.43
N TYR A 69 11.55 1.82 -1.28
CA TYR A 69 10.94 1.91 0.05
C TYR A 69 11.38 0.78 0.96
N LEU A 70 11.39 -0.47 0.46
CA LEU A 70 11.78 -1.60 1.29
C LEU A 70 13.26 -1.53 1.72
N LEU A 71 14.16 -1.09 0.84
CA LEU A 71 15.61 -1.10 1.06
C LEU A 71 16.11 0.12 1.85
N ASP A 72 15.71 1.33 1.49
CA ASP A 72 16.21 2.57 2.07
C ASP A 72 15.13 3.46 2.67
N GLY A 73 13.85 3.10 2.50
CA GLY A 73 12.72 3.88 3.03
C GLY A 73 12.33 5.05 2.14
N THR A 74 12.87 5.14 0.92
CA THR A 74 12.48 6.16 -0.06
C THR A 74 11.00 6.03 -0.37
N THR A 75 10.26 7.08 -0.05
CA THR A 75 8.88 7.27 -0.48
C THR A 75 8.89 8.05 -1.79
N LEU A 76 8.06 7.64 -2.75
CA LEU A 76 7.87 8.42 -3.96
C LEU A 76 7.27 9.77 -3.58
N ASN A 77 7.92 10.86 -4.00
CA ASN A 77 7.30 12.19 -3.95
C ASN A 77 6.40 12.38 -5.17
N ASP A 78 5.61 13.46 -5.19
CA ASP A 78 4.66 13.74 -6.28
C ASP A 78 5.28 13.69 -7.68
N TYR A 79 6.52 14.17 -7.84
CA TYR A 79 7.23 14.13 -9.13
C TYR A 79 7.60 12.69 -9.52
N SER A 80 8.08 11.90 -8.56
CA SER A 80 8.42 10.49 -8.75
C SER A 80 7.19 9.62 -9.03
N ILE A 81 6.03 9.92 -8.40
CA ILE A 81 4.76 9.22 -8.68
C ILE A 81 4.35 9.46 -10.13
N GLN A 82 4.38 10.71 -10.59
CA GLN A 82 4.01 11.03 -11.97
C GLN A 82 4.93 10.34 -12.98
N GLN A 83 6.23 10.30 -12.72
CA GLN A 83 7.20 9.63 -13.59
C GLN A 83 6.96 8.11 -13.62
N TYR A 84 6.82 7.48 -12.45
CA TYR A 84 6.54 6.05 -12.35
C TYR A 84 5.28 5.67 -13.13
N LEU A 85 4.17 6.39 -12.92
CA LEU A 85 2.90 6.12 -13.61
C LEU A 85 2.98 6.27 -15.14
N ARG A 86 3.87 7.12 -15.66
CA ARG A 86 4.13 7.24 -17.11
C ARG A 86 4.91 6.06 -17.66
N GLU A 87 5.87 5.55 -16.89
CA GLU A 87 6.78 4.49 -17.31
C GLU A 87 6.17 3.09 -17.12
N THR A 88 5.17 2.95 -16.24
CA THR A 88 4.54 1.66 -15.91
C THR A 88 3.02 1.61 -16.24
N PRO A 89 2.56 1.96 -17.46
CA PRO A 89 1.13 2.00 -17.77
C PRO A 89 0.47 0.61 -17.84
N HIS A 90 1.27 -0.45 -17.99
CA HIS A 90 0.79 -1.82 -18.23
C HIS A 90 0.24 -2.55 -16.99
N TYR A 91 0.44 -2.03 -15.78
CA TYR A 91 0.04 -2.70 -14.52
C TYR A 91 -1.43 -2.44 -14.12
N GLY A 92 -2.13 -1.58 -14.87
CA GLY A 92 -3.58 -1.35 -14.71
C GLY A 92 -3.95 -0.42 -13.56
N ILE A 93 -5.23 -0.02 -13.52
CA ILE A 93 -5.74 1.02 -12.62
C ILE A 93 -5.58 0.67 -11.13
N ARG A 94 -5.60 -0.63 -10.79
CA ARG A 94 -5.50 -1.08 -9.40
C ARG A 94 -4.09 -0.82 -8.85
N HIS A 95 -3.07 -1.23 -9.59
CA HIS A 95 -1.67 -0.98 -9.23
C HIS A 95 -1.39 0.52 -9.08
N ASN A 96 -1.86 1.33 -10.02
CA ASN A 96 -1.67 2.78 -9.98
C ASN A 96 -2.30 3.39 -8.71
N LEU A 97 -3.49 2.92 -8.30
CA LEU A 97 -4.11 3.35 -7.05
C LEU A 97 -3.29 2.89 -5.84
N ASP A 98 -2.80 1.65 -5.84
CA ASP A 98 -2.00 1.14 -4.73
C ASP A 98 -0.70 1.95 -4.56
N VAL A 99 -0.06 2.36 -5.66
CA VAL A 99 1.14 3.22 -5.64
C VAL A 99 0.83 4.62 -5.09
N ILE A 100 -0.24 5.26 -5.57
CA ILE A 100 -0.63 6.60 -5.10
C ILE A 100 -0.99 6.54 -3.61
N LEU A 101 -1.82 5.59 -3.20
CA LEU A 101 -2.26 5.43 -1.81
C LEU A 101 -1.08 5.09 -0.89
N GLY A 102 -0.10 4.31 -1.36
CA GLY A 102 1.11 3.99 -0.61
C GLY A 102 2.01 5.20 -0.32
N ALA A 103 1.89 6.28 -1.10
CA ALA A 103 2.62 7.52 -0.88
C ALA A 103 1.88 8.53 0.02
N CYS A 104 0.60 8.30 0.32
CA CYS A 104 -0.21 9.21 1.13
C CYS A 104 0.12 9.14 2.63
N SER A 105 0.01 10.28 3.31
CA SER A 105 -0.07 10.37 4.76
C SER A 105 -1.39 9.82 5.31
N ASN A 106 -1.46 9.53 6.61
CA ASN A 106 -2.70 9.04 7.24
C ASN A 106 -3.89 9.98 7.04
N GLN A 107 -3.67 11.31 7.09
CA GLN A 107 -4.73 12.28 6.87
C GLN A 107 -5.21 12.27 5.42
N GLU A 108 -4.30 12.12 4.46
CA GLU A 108 -4.65 12.01 3.05
C GLU A 108 -5.40 10.71 2.76
N LEU A 109 -5.02 9.60 3.40
CA LEU A 109 -5.74 8.34 3.31
C LEU A 109 -7.18 8.44 3.81
N GLU A 110 -7.42 9.10 4.95
CA GLU A 110 -8.78 9.39 5.45
C GLU A 110 -9.58 10.22 4.45
N ASN A 111 -8.98 11.28 3.91
CA ASN A 111 -9.62 12.12 2.90
C ASN A 111 -9.96 11.32 1.63
N CYS A 112 -9.05 10.45 1.18
CA CYS A 112 -9.26 9.55 0.04
C CYS A 112 -10.40 8.57 0.32
N TYR A 113 -10.46 7.99 1.52
CA TYR A 113 -11.53 7.11 1.94
C TYR A 113 -12.89 7.81 1.86
N ASP A 114 -13.02 8.99 2.45
CA ASP A 114 -14.27 9.76 2.47
C ASP A 114 -14.76 10.09 1.06
N MET A 115 -13.84 10.52 0.19
CA MET A 115 -14.15 10.82 -1.21
C MET A 115 -14.63 9.57 -1.97
N LEU A 116 -13.89 8.47 -1.88
CA LEU A 116 -14.22 7.22 -2.57
C LEU A 116 -15.52 6.61 -2.04
N HIS A 117 -15.70 6.59 -0.72
CA HIS A 117 -16.88 6.08 -0.06
C HIS A 117 -18.14 6.85 -0.48
N THR A 118 -18.06 8.19 -0.42
CA THR A 118 -19.15 9.08 -0.86
C THR A 118 -19.48 8.85 -2.34
N TYR A 119 -18.47 8.83 -3.20
CA TYR A 119 -18.67 8.59 -4.63
C TYR A 119 -19.35 7.24 -4.91
N LEU A 120 -18.89 6.17 -4.26
CA LEU A 120 -19.42 4.82 -4.45
C LEU A 120 -20.89 4.72 -4.02
N ILE A 121 -21.26 5.33 -2.89
CA ILE A 121 -22.66 5.39 -2.42
C ILE A 121 -23.54 6.07 -3.48
N HIS A 122 -23.14 7.24 -3.96
CA HIS A 122 -23.93 7.99 -4.94
C HIS A 122 -24.01 7.28 -6.29
N SER A 123 -22.90 6.74 -6.79
CA SER A 123 -22.84 6.03 -8.07
C SER A 123 -23.72 4.78 -8.07
N ARG A 124 -23.67 3.97 -7.00
CA ARG A 124 -24.49 2.76 -6.86
C ARG A 124 -25.99 3.08 -6.71
N ARG A 125 -26.34 4.13 -5.96
CA ARG A 125 -27.73 4.62 -5.86
C ARG A 125 -28.28 5.07 -7.21
N ARG A 126 -27.50 5.80 -8.01
CA ARG A 126 -27.89 6.22 -9.37
C ARG A 126 -28.12 5.02 -10.30
N LYS A 127 -27.24 4.01 -10.29
CA LYS A 127 -27.43 2.78 -11.10
C LYS A 127 -28.71 2.03 -10.72
N ARG A 128 -29.01 1.89 -9.42
CA ARG A 128 -30.27 1.26 -8.95
C ARG A 128 -31.53 2.00 -9.38
N ARG A 129 -31.50 3.33 -9.43
CA ARG A 129 -32.63 4.14 -9.94
C ARG A 129 -32.83 3.98 -11.45
N LYS A 130 -31.74 3.98 -12.22
CA LYS A 130 -31.81 3.75 -13.69
C LYS A 130 -32.31 2.36 -14.06
N GLY A 131 -32.01 1.33 -13.26
CA GLY A 131 -32.53 -0.03 -13.47
C GLY A 131 -33.97 -0.27 -13.00
N LYS A 132 -34.63 0.73 -12.38
CA LYS A 132 -36.01 0.64 -11.86
C LYS A 132 -37.05 1.40 -12.69
N ASN A 133 -36.68 2.02 -13.82
CA ASN A 133 -37.63 2.46 -14.83
C ASN A 133 -37.72 1.39 -15.93
N PRO A 134 -38.61 0.40 -15.82
CA PRO A 134 -39.10 -0.28 -17.00
C PRO A 134 -40.00 0.71 -17.76
N SER A 135 -39.94 0.65 -19.08
CA SER A 135 -40.82 1.37 -20.00
C SER A 135 -42.27 1.37 -19.50
N SER A 136 -42.77 2.53 -19.11
CA SER A 136 -44.19 2.84 -19.08
C SER A 136 -44.39 3.99 -20.06
N GLU A 137 -45.28 3.76 -21.03
CA GLU A 137 -45.77 4.69 -22.06
C GLU A 137 -44.76 4.87 -23.23
N GLN A 138 -45.05 4.50 -24.48
CA GLN A 138 -46.29 4.28 -25.22
C GLN A 138 -46.12 3.14 -26.23
#